data_AF-A0A8I6GGF6-F1
#
_entry.id   AF-A0A8I6GGF6-F1
#
_cell.length_a   1.000
_cell.length_b   1.000
_cell.length_c   1.000
_cell.angle_alpha   90.00
_cell.angle_beta   90.00
_cell.angle_gamma   90.00
#
_symmetry.space_group_name_H-M   'P 1'
#
loop_
_entity.id
_entity.type
_entity.pdbx_description
1 polymer ?
#
loop_
_entity_poly.entity_id
_entity_poly.type
_entity_poly.pdbx_seq_one_letter_code
_entity_poly.pdbx_strand_id
1 'polypeptide(L)'
;MERRLPVLKIRTSSSSLERITSPENGNGSLDTEEDSRQEETEFSWGDYLDETGARAVPHVCFRHVEISIQSNFQPGMKLEVANKNHPDTYWVATIITTCGQLLLLRYCGYGEDRRADFWCDVIIADLHPVGWCTQNNKVLRPPDAIKEKYADWEEFLIHELTGSRTAPASLLEGVCIDINDLL
;
A
#
# COMPACT_ATOMS: atom_id res chain seq x y z
N MET A 1 -2.42 41.13 25.90
CA MET A 1 -1.94 41.23 24.50
C MET A 1 -1.17 39.95 24.20
N GLU A 2 -1.86 38.91 23.75
CA GLU A 2 -1.24 37.64 23.38
C GLU A 2 -1.38 37.46 21.87
N ARG A 3 -0.23 37.30 21.20
CA ARG A 3 -0.11 37.25 19.75
C ARG A 3 -0.52 35.84 19.29
N ARG A 4 -1.65 35.74 18.58
CA ARG A 4 -2.04 34.55 17.82
C ARG A 4 -1.04 34.31 16.69
N LEU A 5 -0.47 33.11 16.63
CA LEU A 5 0.26 32.61 15.45
C LEU A 5 -0.72 32.30 14.31
N PRO A 6 -0.38 32.55 13.04
CA PRO A 6 -1.27 32.29 11.93
C PRO A 6 -1.35 30.78 11.61
N VAL A 7 -2.58 30.30 11.39
CA VAL A 7 -2.86 28.96 10.85
C VAL A 7 -2.46 28.95 9.37
N LEU A 8 -1.53 28.07 9.00
CA LEU A 8 -1.16 27.83 7.61
C LEU A 8 -2.32 27.16 6.87
N LYS A 9 -2.95 27.89 5.93
CA LYS A 9 -3.87 27.32 4.94
C LYS A 9 -3.06 26.50 3.94
N ILE A 10 -3.24 25.18 3.96
CA ILE A 10 -2.74 24.30 2.89
C ILE A 10 -3.56 24.61 1.64
N ARG A 11 -2.92 25.30 0.67
CA ARG A 11 -3.43 25.40 -0.70
C ARG A 11 -3.07 24.10 -1.41
N THR A 12 -4.08 23.29 -1.74
CA THR A 12 -3.93 22.20 -2.70
C THR A 12 -3.68 22.81 -4.08
N SER A 13 -2.42 22.87 -4.47
CA SER A 13 -2.01 23.33 -5.80
C SER A 13 -2.13 22.12 -6.72
N SER A 14 -3.13 22.12 -7.59
CA SER A 14 -3.16 21.24 -8.76
C SER A 14 -1.98 21.65 -9.66
N SER A 15 -1.05 20.74 -9.87
CA SER A 15 0.12 20.94 -10.73
C SER A 15 -0.31 20.83 -12.19
N SER A 16 -0.62 21.96 -12.82
CA SER A 16 -0.68 22.07 -14.28
C SER A 16 0.74 21.94 -14.85
N LEU A 17 1.00 20.87 -15.60
CA LEU A 17 2.21 20.70 -16.40
C LEU A 17 2.19 21.69 -17.57
N GLU A 18 3.09 22.68 -17.54
CA GLU A 18 3.31 23.58 -18.67
C GLU A 18 3.96 22.84 -19.84
N ARG A 19 3.37 23.00 -21.03
CA ARG A 19 3.87 22.49 -22.31
C ARG A 19 4.69 23.60 -22.97
N ILE A 20 5.96 23.32 -23.22
CA ILE A 20 6.91 24.21 -23.90
C ILE A 20 6.42 24.46 -25.34
N THR A 21 6.19 25.72 -25.70
CA THR A 21 5.92 26.19 -27.07
C THR A 21 7.22 26.60 -27.76
N SER A 22 7.41 26.14 -29.00
CA SER A 22 8.35 26.70 -29.98
C SER A 22 7.59 27.00 -31.28
N PRO A 23 7.99 28.02 -32.06
CA PRO A 23 7.09 28.72 -32.98
C PRO A 23 7.03 28.10 -34.38
N GLU A 24 5.86 28.28 -35.01
CA GLU A 24 5.53 27.90 -36.39
C GLU A 24 6.27 28.75 -37.44
N ASN A 25 6.56 28.15 -38.61
CA ASN A 25 6.41 28.88 -39.87
C ASN A 25 6.22 27.92 -41.09
N GLY A 26 5.00 27.93 -41.62
CA GLY A 26 4.69 28.04 -43.06
C GLY A 26 4.98 26.90 -44.05
N ASN A 27 3.87 26.31 -44.52
CA ASN A 27 3.38 26.32 -45.92
C ASN A 27 3.33 24.98 -46.69
N GLY A 28 2.14 24.60 -47.17
CA GLY A 28 1.96 23.83 -48.42
C GLY A 28 1.06 22.59 -48.41
N SER A 29 -0.18 22.78 -48.90
CA SER A 29 -1.03 21.88 -49.73
C SER A 29 -1.45 20.46 -49.31
N LEU A 30 -2.75 20.22 -49.56
CA LEU A 30 -3.43 18.98 -49.99
C LEU A 30 -2.88 17.64 -49.45
N ASP A 31 -3.63 17.00 -48.56
CA ASP A 31 -4.55 15.93 -48.95
C ASP A 31 -5.47 15.60 -47.76
N THR A 32 -6.75 15.43 -48.07
CA THR A 32 -7.80 15.10 -47.11
C THR A 32 -7.70 13.62 -46.77
N GLU A 33 -7.01 13.29 -45.67
CA GLU A 33 -7.17 12.01 -44.99
C GLU A 33 -7.81 12.27 -43.64
N GLU A 34 -9.06 11.79 -43.48
CA GLU A 34 -9.77 11.70 -42.20
C GLU A 34 -9.03 10.70 -41.30
N ASP A 35 -7.92 11.15 -40.72
CA ASP A 35 -7.27 10.51 -39.59
C ASP A 35 -8.14 10.75 -38.36
N SER A 36 -9.09 9.83 -38.16
CA SER A 36 -9.88 9.71 -36.94
C SER A 36 -8.97 9.27 -35.79
N ARG A 37 -8.11 10.18 -35.34
CA ARG A 37 -7.49 10.11 -34.02
C ARG A 37 -8.62 10.16 -33.02
N GLN A 38 -9.00 8.99 -32.52
CA GLN A 38 -9.76 8.91 -31.29
C GLN A 38 -8.90 9.61 -30.22
N GLU A 39 -9.26 10.85 -29.89
CA GLU A 39 -8.87 11.43 -28.62
C GLU A 39 -9.42 10.46 -27.57
N GLU A 40 -8.54 9.72 -26.89
CA GLU A 40 -8.91 8.96 -25.70
C GLU A 40 -9.37 9.98 -24.66
N THR A 41 -10.66 10.28 -24.66
CA THR A 41 -11.28 11.11 -23.64
C THR A 41 -11.12 10.38 -22.31
N GLU A 42 -10.45 11.04 -21.36
CA GLU A 42 -10.25 10.51 -20.02
C GLU A 42 -11.60 10.11 -19.40
N PHE A 43 -11.66 8.92 -18.81
CA PHE A 43 -12.92 8.39 -18.28
C PHE A 43 -13.42 9.24 -17.10
N SER A 44 -14.65 9.76 -17.23
CA SER A 44 -15.32 10.58 -16.22
C SER A 44 -16.38 9.75 -15.49
N TRP A 45 -16.18 9.55 -14.19
CA TRP A 45 -17.19 8.89 -13.34
C TRP A 45 -18.52 9.65 -13.30
N GLY A 46 -18.50 10.98 -13.44
CA GLY A 46 -19.72 11.80 -13.44
C GLY A 46 -20.60 11.48 -14.65
N ASP A 47 -20.00 11.56 -15.84
CA ASP A 47 -20.71 11.29 -17.10
C ASP A 47 -21.21 9.84 -17.13
N TYR A 48 -20.40 8.88 -16.68
CA TYR A 48 -20.81 7.47 -16.59
C TYR A 48 -22.04 7.27 -15.68
N LEU A 49 -22.08 7.89 -14.50
CA LEU A 49 -23.20 7.75 -13.57
C LEU A 49 -24.47 8.39 -14.14
N ASP A 50 -24.33 9.55 -14.80
CA ASP A 50 -25.45 10.25 -15.43
C ASP A 50 -26.00 9.47 -16.64
N GLU A 51 -25.14 8.98 -17.53
CA GLU A 51 -25.52 8.19 -18.72
C GLU A 51 -26.17 6.86 -18.36
N THR A 52 -25.65 6.17 -17.35
CA THR A 52 -26.17 4.86 -16.94
C THR A 52 -27.34 4.95 -15.95
N GLY A 53 -27.62 6.16 -15.41
CA GLY A 53 -28.55 6.33 -14.29
C GLY A 53 -28.11 5.59 -13.02
N ALA A 54 -26.85 5.17 -12.94
CA ALA A 54 -26.31 4.48 -11.80
C ALA A 54 -26.10 5.45 -10.63
N ARG A 55 -26.24 4.94 -9.41
CA ARG A 55 -25.99 5.74 -8.20
C ARG A 55 -24.71 5.26 -7.54
N ALA A 56 -23.80 6.19 -7.28
CA ALA A 56 -22.62 5.92 -6.47
C ALA A 56 -23.03 5.35 -5.10
N VAL A 57 -22.37 4.27 -4.70
CA VAL A 57 -22.58 3.70 -3.36
C VAL A 57 -22.07 4.70 -2.33
N PRO A 58 -22.85 5.04 -1.29
CA PRO A 58 -22.40 5.95 -0.23
C PRO A 58 -21.09 5.47 0.42
N HIS A 59 -20.19 6.41 0.74
CA HIS A 59 -18.90 6.08 1.38
C HIS A 59 -19.06 5.30 2.69
N VAL A 60 -20.15 5.54 3.44
CA VAL A 60 -20.49 4.82 4.68
C VAL A 60 -20.70 3.31 4.49
N CYS A 61 -20.96 2.86 3.26
CA CYS A 61 -21.02 1.43 2.94
C CYS A 61 -19.63 0.77 2.93
N PHE A 62 -18.55 1.57 2.92
CA PHE A 62 -17.16 1.11 2.91
C PHE A 62 -16.49 1.40 4.26
N ARG A 63 -17.06 0.90 5.38
CA ARG A 63 -16.49 1.09 6.74
C ARG A 63 -15.00 0.74 6.85
N HIS A 64 -14.53 -0.25 6.11
CA HIS A 64 -13.12 -0.61 6.07
C HIS A 64 -12.23 0.53 5.57
N VAL A 65 -12.71 1.43 4.70
CA VAL A 65 -11.96 2.60 4.21
C VAL A 65 -11.77 3.62 5.34
N GLU A 66 -12.80 3.90 6.15
CA GLU A 66 -12.66 4.79 7.31
C GLU A 66 -11.72 4.21 8.36
N ILE A 67 -11.83 2.91 8.64
CA ILE A 67 -10.91 2.18 9.53
C ILE A 67 -9.48 2.20 8.96
N SER A 68 -9.32 2.14 7.63
CA SER A 68 -8.03 2.24 6.95
C SER A 68 -7.34 3.56 7.17
N ILE A 69 -8.11 4.64 7.16
CA ILE A 69 -7.60 6.00 7.34
C ILE A 69 -7.19 6.21 8.81
N GLN A 70 -7.84 5.48 9.74
CA GLN A 70 -7.50 5.46 11.16
C GLN A 70 -6.34 4.49 11.48
N SER A 71 -6.08 3.53 10.60
CA SER A 71 -4.94 2.62 10.71
C SER A 71 -3.64 3.40 10.59
N ASN A 72 -2.80 3.32 11.61
CA ASN A 72 -1.49 3.98 11.61
C ASN A 72 -0.41 3.15 10.88
N PHE A 73 -0.79 2.03 10.25
CA PHE A 73 0.09 1.30 9.35
C PHE A 73 0.39 2.15 8.11
N GLN A 74 1.63 2.11 7.65
CA GLN A 74 2.06 2.82 6.45
C GLN A 74 2.73 1.85 5.48
N PRO A 75 2.51 2.00 4.16
CA PRO A 75 3.32 1.35 3.16
C PRO A 75 4.82 1.52 3.44
N GLY A 76 5.59 0.45 3.28
CA GLY A 76 7.01 0.37 3.57
C GLY A 76 7.37 -0.07 5.00
N MET A 77 6.40 -0.12 5.94
CA MET A 77 6.65 -0.72 7.26
C MET A 77 6.91 -2.23 7.13
N LYS A 78 7.78 -2.76 7.98
CA LYS A 78 8.12 -4.19 8.05
C LYS A 78 7.59 -4.84 9.32
N LEU A 79 7.17 -6.09 9.21
CA LEU A 79 6.65 -6.92 10.30
C LEU A 79 7.03 -8.39 10.10
N GLU A 80 6.90 -9.19 11.14
CA GLU A 80 7.03 -10.65 11.09
C GLU A 80 5.64 -11.28 10.93
N VAL A 81 5.50 -12.24 10.02
CA VAL A 81 4.24 -12.96 9.74
C VAL A 81 4.49 -14.46 9.70
N ALA A 82 3.55 -15.24 10.24
CA ALA A 82 3.64 -16.69 10.26
C ALA A 82 3.67 -17.31 8.85
N ASN A 83 4.53 -18.31 8.66
CA ASN A 83 4.60 -19.09 7.43
C ASN A 83 3.43 -20.08 7.33
N LYS A 84 2.65 -19.97 6.25
CA LYS A 84 1.48 -20.86 6.02
C LYS A 84 1.80 -22.36 5.99
N ASN A 85 2.98 -22.72 5.49
CA ASN A 85 3.37 -24.12 5.25
C ASN A 85 4.28 -24.69 6.34
N HIS A 86 4.75 -23.86 7.27
CA HIS A 86 5.74 -24.23 8.27
C HIS A 86 5.32 -23.69 9.64
N PRO A 87 4.60 -24.50 10.43
CA PRO A 87 4.15 -24.12 11.77
C PRO A 87 5.30 -23.59 12.63
N ASP A 88 5.00 -22.64 13.51
CA ASP A 88 5.96 -22.00 14.44
C ASP A 88 7.17 -21.31 13.78
N THR A 89 7.10 -21.05 12.47
CA THR A 89 8.10 -20.27 11.76
C THR A 89 7.48 -19.03 11.15
N TYR A 90 8.28 -17.98 11.06
CA TYR A 90 7.83 -16.67 10.60
C TYR A 90 8.81 -16.14 9.55
N TRP A 91 8.36 -15.17 8.77
CA TRP A 91 9.25 -14.42 7.90
C TRP A 91 8.89 -12.94 7.89
N VAL A 92 9.85 -12.10 7.50
CA VAL A 92 9.64 -10.65 7.44
C VAL A 92 8.92 -10.30 6.15
N ALA A 93 7.85 -9.51 6.28
CA ALA A 93 7.12 -8.94 5.17
C ALA A 93 7.09 -7.41 5.25
N THR A 94 6.97 -6.77 4.08
CA THR A 94 6.77 -5.34 3.93
C THR A 94 5.31 -5.06 3.61
N ILE A 95 4.72 -4.05 4.25
CA ILE A 95 3.39 -3.54 3.92
C ILE A 95 3.48 -2.82 2.58
N ILE A 96 2.80 -3.34 1.56
CA ILE A 96 2.71 -2.73 0.23
C ILE A 96 1.56 -1.72 0.20
N THR A 97 0.40 -2.11 0.73
CA THR A 97 -0.82 -1.29 0.75
C THR A 97 -1.64 -1.59 2.01
N THR A 98 -2.34 -0.58 2.51
CA THR A 98 -3.31 -0.70 3.60
C THR A 98 -4.73 -0.58 3.05
N CYS A 99 -5.62 -1.47 3.47
CA CYS A 99 -7.04 -1.44 3.13
C CYS A 99 -7.87 -1.84 4.35
N GLY A 100 -8.08 -0.89 5.26
CA GLY A 100 -8.81 -1.14 6.50
C GLY A 100 -8.02 -2.05 7.42
N GLN A 101 -8.66 -3.15 7.81
CA GLN A 101 -8.03 -4.24 8.56
C GLN A 101 -7.16 -5.16 7.69
N LEU A 102 -7.20 -5.00 6.36
CA LEU A 102 -6.40 -5.82 5.45
C LEU A 102 -5.10 -5.10 5.08
N LEU A 103 -4.00 -5.82 5.17
CA LEU A 103 -2.70 -5.41 4.67
C LEU A 103 -2.36 -6.24 3.44
N LEU A 104 -1.95 -5.56 2.37
CA LEU A 104 -1.26 -6.23 1.27
C LEU A 104 0.21 -6.34 1.66
N LEU A 105 0.70 -7.56 1.81
CA LEU A 105 2.05 -7.85 2.26
C LEU A 105 2.87 -8.49 1.14
N ARG A 106 4.18 -8.20 1.14
CA ARG A 106 5.18 -8.92 0.34
C ARG A 106 6.32 -9.38 1.22
N TYR A 107 6.70 -10.65 1.13
CA TYR A 107 7.87 -11.16 1.84
C TYR A 107 9.16 -10.45 1.39
N CYS A 108 10.02 -10.10 2.34
CA CYS A 108 11.34 -9.55 2.05
C CYS A 108 12.15 -10.56 1.23
N GLY A 109 12.71 -10.13 0.10
CA GLY A 109 13.49 -10.95 -0.84
C GLY A 109 12.85 -11.10 -2.23
N TYR A 110 11.54 -10.87 -2.36
CA TYR A 110 10.83 -10.88 -3.65
C TYR A 110 10.98 -9.58 -4.46
N GLY A 111 11.57 -8.52 -3.90
CA GLY A 111 11.78 -7.26 -4.59
C GLY A 111 10.46 -6.64 -5.06
N GLU A 112 10.35 -6.35 -6.37
CA GLU A 112 9.16 -5.74 -6.98
C GLU A 112 8.16 -6.72 -7.60
N ASP A 113 8.29 -8.02 -7.32
CA ASP A 113 7.37 -9.02 -7.87
C ASP A 113 5.99 -8.97 -7.20
N ARG A 114 5.07 -8.23 -7.82
CA ARG A 114 3.67 -8.09 -7.37
C ARG A 114 2.89 -9.41 -7.37
N ARG A 115 3.36 -10.44 -8.07
CA ARG A 115 2.69 -11.77 -8.07
C ARG A 115 2.90 -12.51 -6.76
N ALA A 116 3.90 -12.11 -5.97
CA ALA A 116 4.18 -12.64 -4.64
C ALA A 116 3.41 -11.92 -3.52
N ASP A 117 2.61 -10.89 -3.84
CA ASP A 117 1.83 -10.15 -2.86
C ASP A 117 0.66 -10.99 -2.35
N PHE A 118 0.36 -10.86 -1.07
CA PHE A 118 -0.78 -11.53 -0.45
C PHE A 118 -1.49 -10.64 0.55
N TRP A 119 -2.81 -10.78 0.62
CA TRP A 119 -3.62 -10.09 1.61
C TRP A 119 -3.57 -10.81 2.96
N CYS A 120 -3.56 -10.01 4.02
CA CYS A 120 -3.47 -10.46 5.39
C CYS A 120 -4.40 -9.62 6.26
N ASP A 121 -5.21 -10.28 7.08
CA ASP A 121 -6.11 -9.61 8.02
C ASP A 121 -5.39 -9.38 9.35
N VAL A 122 -5.27 -8.14 9.81
CA VAL A 122 -4.49 -7.81 11.03
C VAL A 122 -5.08 -8.37 12.31
N ILE A 123 -6.35 -8.77 12.31
CA ILE A 123 -7.05 -9.31 13.49
C ILE A 123 -6.83 -10.83 13.57
N ILE A 124 -6.92 -11.49 12.42
CA ILE A 124 -6.94 -12.95 12.34
C ILE A 124 -5.52 -13.51 12.15
N ALA A 125 -4.67 -12.78 11.44
CA ALA A 125 -3.34 -13.25 11.13
C ALA A 125 -2.38 -13.08 12.31
N ASP A 126 -1.45 -14.02 12.41
CA ASP A 126 -0.39 -13.99 13.40
C ASP A 126 0.74 -13.05 12.92
N LEU A 127 0.60 -11.78 13.29
CA LEU A 127 1.50 -10.68 12.90
C LEU A 127 2.20 -10.11 14.13
N HIS A 128 3.50 -9.87 14.01
CA HIS A 128 4.33 -9.40 15.10
C HIS A 128 5.31 -8.31 14.68
N PRO A 129 5.73 -7.42 15.61
CA PRO A 129 6.79 -6.47 15.33
C PRO A 129 8.09 -7.20 15.01
N VAL A 130 8.93 -6.60 14.18
CA VAL A 130 10.28 -7.15 13.89
C VAL A 130 11.08 -7.31 15.19
N GLY A 131 11.71 -8.46 15.35
CA GLY A 131 12.46 -8.88 16.54
C GLY A 131 11.65 -9.73 17.51
N TRP A 132 10.35 -9.93 17.27
CA TRP A 132 9.50 -10.75 18.13
C TRP A 132 9.92 -12.22 18.13
N CYS A 133 10.31 -12.79 16.99
CA CYS A 133 10.80 -14.16 16.91
C CYS A 133 12.00 -14.40 17.83
N THR A 134 12.98 -13.49 17.80
CA THR A 134 14.17 -13.56 18.67
C THR A 134 13.78 -13.49 20.15
N GLN A 135 12.82 -12.64 20.50
CA GLN A 135 12.36 -12.48 21.89
C GLN A 135 11.57 -13.69 22.41
N ASN A 136 10.82 -14.37 21.53
CA ASN A 136 9.90 -15.46 21.88
C ASN A 136 10.45 -16.84 21.53
N ASN A 137 11.75 -16.94 21.20
CA ASN A 137 12.43 -18.18 20.84
C ASN A 137 11.73 -18.91 19.66
N LYS A 138 11.26 -18.13 18.68
CA LYS A 138 10.70 -18.60 17.41
C LYS A 138 11.72 -18.44 16.28
N VAL A 139 11.48 -19.14 15.17
CA VAL A 139 12.44 -19.24 14.07
C VAL A 139 12.01 -18.36 12.90
N LEU A 140 12.89 -17.47 12.47
CA LEU A 140 12.79 -16.85 11.15
C LEU A 140 13.19 -17.86 10.09
N ARG A 141 12.29 -18.13 9.14
CA ARG A 141 12.52 -19.06 8.04
C ARG A 141 12.13 -18.41 6.71
N PRO A 142 13.06 -18.21 5.77
CA PRO A 142 12.73 -17.69 4.45
C PRO A 142 11.86 -18.69 3.67
N PRO A 143 10.91 -18.19 2.84
CA PRO A 143 10.31 -18.97 1.76
C PRO A 143 11.38 -19.60 0.85
N ASP A 144 11.12 -20.78 0.29
CA ASP A 144 12.11 -21.55 -0.47
C ASP A 144 12.71 -20.74 -1.64
N ALA A 145 11.88 -19.99 -2.38
CA ALA A 145 12.35 -19.14 -3.47
C ALA A 145 13.33 -18.04 -3.03
N ILE A 146 13.21 -17.53 -1.79
CA ILE A 146 14.15 -16.55 -1.22
C ILE A 146 15.42 -17.26 -0.76
N LYS A 147 15.26 -18.42 -0.12
CA LYS A 147 16.38 -19.25 0.34
C LYS A 147 17.30 -19.68 -0.81
N GLU A 148 16.74 -19.97 -1.98
CA GLU A 148 17.51 -20.30 -3.18
C GLU A 148 18.24 -19.09 -3.77
N LYS A 149 17.68 -17.89 -3.62
CA LYS A 149 18.23 -16.64 -4.15
C LYS A 149 19.35 -16.07 -3.28
N TYR A 150 19.27 -16.24 -1.96
CA TYR A 150 20.23 -15.69 -1.00
C TYR A 150 20.82 -16.83 -0.16
N ALA A 151 22.07 -17.18 -0.44
CA ALA A 151 22.79 -18.22 0.30
C ALA A 151 22.95 -17.85 1.79
N ASP A 152 23.27 -16.58 2.06
CA ASP A 152 23.23 -15.99 3.40
C ASP A 152 22.00 -15.06 3.51
N TRP A 153 20.86 -15.68 3.81
CA TRP A 153 19.62 -14.94 4.00
C TRP A 153 19.62 -14.11 5.28
N GLU A 154 20.45 -14.44 6.27
CA GLU A 154 20.57 -13.70 7.53
C GLU A 154 21.24 -12.35 7.27
N GLU A 155 22.36 -12.33 6.55
CA GLU A 155 23.03 -11.09 6.15
C GLU A 155 22.12 -10.22 5.27
N PHE A 156 21.42 -10.84 4.31
CA PHE A 156 20.40 -10.15 3.52
C PHE A 156 19.35 -9.48 4.41
N LEU A 157 18.81 -10.21 5.38
CA LEU A 157 17.75 -9.69 6.22
C LEU A 157 18.24 -8.58 7.14
N ILE A 158 19.47 -8.67 7.66
CA ILE A 158 20.11 -7.59 8.43
C ILE A 158 20.20 -6.32 7.58
N HIS A 159 20.69 -6.42 6.35
CA HIS A 159 20.77 -5.28 5.44
C HIS A 159 19.37 -4.70 5.14
N GLU A 160 18.39 -5.55 4.86
CA GLU A 160 17.01 -5.17 4.56
C GLU A 160 16.30 -4.48 5.74
N LEU A 161 16.61 -4.88 6.98
CA LEU A 161 16.03 -4.31 8.19
C LEU A 161 16.75 -3.04 8.68
N THR A 162 18.03 -2.88 8.34
CA THR A 162 18.84 -1.73 8.78
C THR A 162 18.27 -0.42 8.26
N GLY A 163 17.85 0.46 9.16
CA GLY A 163 17.24 1.75 8.81
C GLY A 163 15.81 1.68 8.27
N SER A 164 15.22 0.48 8.21
CA SER A 164 13.81 0.30 7.83
C SER A 164 12.86 0.73 8.95
N ARG A 165 11.63 1.09 8.58
CA ARG A 165 10.57 1.33 9.55
C ARG A 165 9.88 0.01 9.86
N THR A 166 9.69 -0.29 11.13
CA THR A 166 8.96 -1.49 11.57
C THR A 166 7.56 -1.11 12.02
N ALA A 167 6.62 -2.02 11.85
CA ALA A 167 5.29 -1.89 12.43
C ALA A 167 5.42 -1.90 13.97
N PRO A 168 4.96 -0.85 14.67
CA PRO A 168 5.04 -0.81 16.12
C PRO A 168 4.10 -1.84 16.75
N ALA A 169 4.55 -2.46 17.84
CA ALA A 169 3.80 -3.48 18.58
C ALA A 169 2.37 -3.02 18.94
N SER A 170 2.20 -1.75 19.29
CA SER A 170 0.90 -1.17 19.66
C SER A 170 -0.18 -1.29 18.57
N LEU A 171 0.21 -1.41 17.29
CA LEU A 171 -0.73 -1.60 16.19
C LEU A 171 -1.05 -3.06 15.90
N LEU A 172 -0.22 -3.98 16.39
CA LEU A 172 -0.36 -5.42 16.16
C LEU A 172 -0.97 -6.13 17.38
N GLU A 173 -0.64 -5.69 18.60
CA GLU A 173 -1.11 -6.26 19.87
C GLU A 173 -2.47 -5.69 20.33
N GLY A 174 -2.87 -4.52 19.82
CA GLY A 174 -4.11 -3.83 20.22
C GLY A 174 -5.38 -4.29 19.49
N VAL A 175 -5.30 -5.30 18.62
CA VAL A 175 -6.42 -5.73 17.76
C VAL A 175 -7.02 -7.07 18.18
N CYS A 176 -6.64 -7.58 19.36
CA CYS A 176 -7.31 -8.73 19.95
C CYS A 176 -8.75 -8.33 20.34
N ILE A 177 -9.70 -8.54 19.43
CA ILE A 177 -11.12 -8.52 19.77
C ILE A 177 -11.33 -9.70 20.70
N ASP A 178 -11.63 -9.39 21.97
CA ASP A 178 -12.07 -10.40 22.93
C ASP A 178 -13.31 -11.07 22.32
N ILE A 179 -13.33 -12.40 22.29
CA ILE A 179 -14.43 -13.19 21.69
C ILE A 179 -15.78 -12.87 22.39
N ASN A 180 -15.72 -12.24 23.56
CA ASN A 180 -16.84 -11.73 24.32
C ASN A 180 -17.45 -10.41 23.77
N ASP A 181 -16.78 -9.70 22.86
CA ASP A 181 -17.33 -8.51 22.20
C ASP A 181 -18.17 -8.84 20.95
N LEU A 182 -18.30 -10.14 20.60
CA LEU A 182 -19.11 -10.66 19.49
C LEU A 182 -20.36 -11.43 19.95
N LEU A 183 -20.77 -11.31 21.22
CA LEU A 183 -22.01 -11.90 21.78
C LEU A 183 -22.93 -10.85 22.39
#